data_AF-A0A150P936-F1
#
_entry.id   AF-A0A150P936-F1
#
_cell.length_a   1.000
_cell.length_b   1.000
_cell.length_c   1.000
_cell.angle_alpha   90.00
_cell.angle_beta   90.00
_cell.angle_gamma   90.00
#
_symmetry.space_group_name_H-M   'P 1'
#
loop_
_entity.id
_entity.type
_entity.pdbx_description
1 polymer ?
#
loop_
_entity_poly.entity_id
_entity_poly.type
_entity_poly.pdbx_seq_one_letter_code
_entity_poly.pdbx_strand_id
1 'polypeptide(L)'
;MGEQDRAMDVAPEWWRWATENLLRGVPERLVSEQLQAAGVSSEQAREVLSAIVTSPIFLAARPFARAARQHEMLVRLKQRMASTALDPTGIPRRSGVSAAEFRDVYVAGNMPVILTDVVTRWPAFGRWTPAYLAETFGDVVVDVTTGRLSDPDYDMHAARHTESTPLRDFVARIEAARAETNDFYMVANNRVLERTRLGALLNDVVLPDGYCAAERLLGSSALWLGPAGTVTPLHYDTSNILFGQVHGRKRYRMIAPFETSLFEGARAMYAGRDPEQGSMDPVLVKDVVLEPGDALFIPVGWWHHVRALDASISLGINSFPFHNNFDWYRPSNVT
;
A
#
# COMPACT_ATOMS: atom_id res chain seq x y z
N MET A 1 -33.67 42.51 32.30
CA MET A 1 -32.46 42.16 31.51
C MET A 1 -31.69 41.16 32.33
N GLY A 2 -31.92 39.88 32.05
CA GLY A 2 -31.57 38.76 32.93
C GLY A 2 -30.13 38.30 32.79
N GLU A 3 -29.64 37.66 33.84
CA GLU A 3 -28.32 37.04 34.03
C GLU A 3 -27.96 35.92 33.03
N GLN A 4 -28.66 35.79 31.90
CA GLN A 4 -28.45 34.72 30.91
C GLN A 4 -27.47 35.08 29.77
N ASP A 5 -26.90 36.29 29.76
CA ASP A 5 -26.01 36.77 28.68
C ASP A 5 -24.51 36.82 29.04
N ARG A 6 -24.08 36.26 30.18
CA ARG A 6 -22.64 35.98 30.42
C ARG A 6 -22.21 34.68 29.72
N ALA A 7 -22.55 34.56 28.44
CA ALA A 7 -21.97 33.53 27.57
C ALA A 7 -20.48 33.86 27.39
N MET A 8 -19.69 33.41 28.35
CA MET A 8 -18.26 33.13 28.35
C MET A 8 -17.47 33.83 27.23
N ASP A 9 -16.80 34.93 27.60
CA ASP A 9 -15.84 35.68 26.77
C ASP A 9 -14.53 34.90 26.54
N VAL A 10 -14.66 33.60 26.25
CA VAL A 10 -13.56 32.70 25.87
C VAL A 10 -13.78 32.37 24.40
N ALA A 11 -12.77 32.69 23.59
CA ALA A 11 -12.85 32.54 22.16
C ALA A 11 -13.13 31.06 21.75
N PRO A 12 -13.98 30.81 20.73
CA PRO A 12 -14.41 29.46 20.35
C PRO A 12 -13.26 28.47 20.05
N GLU A 13 -12.12 28.96 19.60
CA GLU A 13 -10.91 28.16 19.37
C GLU A 13 -10.39 27.52 20.66
N TRP A 14 -10.51 28.18 21.81
CA TRP A 14 -10.09 27.65 23.10
C TRP A 14 -11.03 26.57 23.62
N TRP A 15 -12.33 26.68 23.32
CA TRP A 15 -13.29 25.60 23.57
C TRP A 15 -12.96 24.35 22.76
N ARG A 16 -12.72 24.53 21.46
CA ARG A 16 -12.32 23.44 20.57
C ARG A 16 -11.01 22.82 21.05
N TRP A 17 -10.00 23.63 21.29
CA TRP A 17 -8.69 23.19 21.75
C TRP A 17 -8.77 22.42 23.07
N ALA A 18 -9.51 22.93 24.07
CA ALA A 18 -9.70 22.27 25.35
C ALA A 18 -10.43 20.94 25.19
N THR A 19 -11.50 20.91 24.39
CA THR A 19 -12.26 19.70 24.08
C THR A 19 -11.38 18.63 23.43
N GLU A 20 -10.61 19.00 22.40
CA GLU A 20 -9.69 18.08 21.72
C GLU A 20 -8.64 17.54 22.69
N ASN A 21 -8.04 18.37 23.55
CA ASN A 21 -7.01 17.92 24.50
C ASN A 21 -7.57 17.01 25.59
N LEU A 22 -8.76 17.31 26.12
CA LEU A 22 -9.46 16.42 27.05
C LEU A 22 -9.82 15.08 26.37
N LEU A 23 -10.27 15.10 25.11
CA LEU A 23 -10.46 13.89 24.32
C LEU A 23 -9.15 13.19 23.94
N ARG A 24 -8.00 13.86 23.94
CA ARG A 24 -6.66 13.24 23.85
C ARG A 24 -6.18 12.69 25.21
N GLY A 25 -6.96 12.86 26.28
CA GLY A 25 -6.65 12.35 27.61
C GLY A 25 -5.70 13.24 28.41
N VAL A 26 -5.48 14.49 27.99
CA VAL A 26 -4.70 15.47 28.75
C VAL A 26 -5.45 15.78 30.05
N PRO A 27 -4.79 15.74 31.23
CA PRO A 27 -5.44 16.07 32.51
C PRO A 27 -6.01 17.50 32.52
N GLU A 28 -7.21 17.67 33.08
CA GLU A 28 -7.90 18.97 33.20
C GLU A 28 -7.00 20.08 33.78
N ARG A 29 -6.15 19.74 34.76
CA ARG A 29 -5.18 20.68 35.33
C ARG A 29 -4.26 21.30 34.28
N LEU A 30 -3.71 20.50 33.37
CA LEU A 30 -2.78 20.99 32.34
C LEU A 30 -3.53 21.81 31.27
N VAL A 31 -4.75 21.41 30.93
CA VAL A 31 -5.61 22.18 30.02
C VAL A 31 -5.94 23.55 30.64
N SER A 32 -6.26 23.58 31.93
CA SER A 32 -6.53 24.82 32.67
C SER A 32 -5.31 25.74 32.74
N GLU A 33 -4.12 25.20 33.02
CA GLU A 33 -2.86 25.96 33.05
C GLU A 33 -2.57 26.61 31.71
N GLN A 34 -2.79 25.90 30.60
CA GLN A 34 -2.56 26.44 29.26
C GLN A 34 -3.58 27.50 28.85
N LEU A 35 -4.86 27.34 29.22
CA LEU A 35 -5.88 28.37 29.02
C LEU A 35 -5.51 29.66 29.76
N GLN A 36 -5.04 29.54 31.01
CA GLN A 36 -4.61 30.68 31.81
C GLN A 36 -3.36 31.37 31.25
N ALA A 37 -2.39 30.58 30.77
CA ALA A 37 -1.22 31.12 30.08
C ALA A 37 -1.59 31.92 28.81
N ALA A 38 -2.73 31.60 28.19
CA ALA A 38 -3.27 32.32 27.04
C ALA A 38 -4.17 33.52 27.41
N GLY A 39 -4.27 33.87 28.70
CA GLY A 39 -5.04 35.03 29.17
C GLY A 39 -6.49 34.74 29.57
N VAL A 40 -6.93 33.48 29.53
CA VAL A 40 -8.25 33.08 30.07
C VAL A 40 -8.18 33.11 31.59
N SER A 41 -9.13 33.76 32.27
CA SER A 41 -9.11 33.81 33.73
C SER A 41 -9.26 32.41 34.36
N SER A 42 -8.79 32.22 35.58
CA SER A 42 -8.92 30.93 36.29
C SER A 42 -10.38 30.52 36.51
N GLU A 43 -11.29 31.49 36.64
CA GLU A 43 -12.73 31.27 36.72
C GLU A 43 -13.31 30.80 35.39
N GLN A 44 -13.01 31.52 34.30
CA GLN A 44 -13.42 31.15 32.96
C GLN A 44 -12.90 29.77 32.55
N ALA A 45 -11.63 29.46 32.84
CA ALA A 45 -11.06 28.15 32.54
C ALA A 45 -11.80 27.02 33.29
N ARG A 46 -12.20 27.24 34.54
CA ARG A 46 -12.98 26.26 35.31
C ARG A 46 -14.37 26.06 34.71
N GLU A 47 -15.03 27.14 34.31
CA GLU A 47 -16.35 27.09 33.64
C GLU A 47 -16.28 26.35 32.30
N VAL A 48 -15.29 26.67 31.46
CA VAL A 48 -15.03 25.97 30.18
C VAL A 48 -14.87 24.48 30.41
N LEU A 49 -13.96 24.09 31.30
CA LEU A 49 -13.68 22.67 31.54
C LEU A 49 -14.91 21.95 32.09
N SER A 50 -15.60 22.55 33.08
CA SER A 50 -16.82 21.98 33.65
C SER A 50 -17.91 21.79 32.59
N ALA A 51 -18.15 22.80 31.74
CA ALA A 51 -19.13 22.75 30.67
C ALA A 51 -18.78 21.67 29.63
N ILE A 52 -17.49 21.52 29.28
CA ILE A 52 -17.04 20.46 28.37
C ILE A 52 -17.26 19.08 28.99
N VAL A 53 -16.72 18.81 30.18
CA VAL A 53 -16.70 17.44 30.73
C VAL A 53 -18.07 16.93 31.16
N THR A 54 -19.02 17.83 31.43
CA THR A 54 -20.40 17.49 31.76
C THR A 54 -21.33 17.49 30.54
N SER A 55 -20.87 17.97 29.37
CA SER A 55 -21.67 17.98 28.14
C SER A 55 -22.03 16.56 27.70
N PRO A 56 -23.31 16.28 27.35
CA PRO A 56 -23.72 14.99 26.79
C PRO A 56 -22.92 14.60 25.53
N ILE A 57 -22.53 15.58 24.70
CA ILE A 57 -21.74 15.33 23.49
C ILE A 57 -20.34 14.84 23.85
N PHE A 58 -19.69 15.50 24.80
CA PHE A 58 -18.36 15.09 25.26
C PHE A 58 -18.41 13.70 25.91
N LEU A 59 -19.41 13.46 26.76
CA LEU A 59 -19.62 12.16 27.40
C LEU A 59 -19.84 11.04 26.37
N ALA A 60 -20.58 11.31 25.29
CA ALA A 60 -20.77 10.37 24.18
C ALA A 60 -19.50 10.14 23.37
N ALA A 61 -18.67 11.17 23.15
CA ALA A 61 -17.42 11.08 22.39
C ALA A 61 -16.28 10.39 23.18
N ARG A 62 -16.27 10.52 24.50
CA ARG A 62 -15.17 10.08 25.38
C ARG A 62 -14.80 8.60 25.24
N PRO A 63 -15.74 7.63 25.14
CA PRO A 63 -15.41 6.22 24.93
C PRO A 63 -14.72 5.95 23.59
N PHE A 64 -15.16 6.59 22.51
CA PHE A 64 -14.54 6.47 21.18
C PHE A 64 -13.14 7.04 21.17
N ALA A 65 -12.95 8.23 21.76
CA ALA A 65 -11.64 8.84 21.88
C ALA A 65 -10.69 7.98 22.73
N ARG A 66 -11.20 7.38 23.82
CA ARG A 66 -10.43 6.42 24.64
C ARG A 66 -10.00 5.20 23.83
N ALA A 67 -10.93 4.62 23.07
CA ALA A 67 -10.63 3.48 22.21
C ALA A 67 -9.58 3.85 21.15
N ALA A 68 -9.70 5.00 20.49
CA ALA A 68 -8.71 5.48 19.51
C ALA A 68 -7.30 5.58 20.12
N ARG A 69 -7.17 6.15 21.33
CA ARG A 69 -5.88 6.21 22.04
C ARG A 69 -5.32 4.84 22.39
N GLN A 70 -6.17 3.90 22.80
CA GLN A 70 -5.73 2.52 23.08
C GLN A 70 -5.17 1.85 21.82
N HIS A 71 -5.83 2.04 20.67
CA HIS A 71 -5.32 1.55 19.39
C HIS A 71 -4.01 2.24 18.99
N GLU A 72 -3.91 3.55 19.18
CA GLU A 72 -2.67 4.30 18.91
C GLU A 72 -1.50 3.79 19.77
N MET A 73 -1.73 3.48 21.04
CA MET A 73 -0.70 2.90 21.91
C MET A 73 -0.23 1.53 21.40
N LEU A 74 -1.15 0.68 20.94
CA LEU A 74 -0.80 -0.63 20.37
C LEU A 74 -0.02 -0.48 19.05
N VAL A 75 -0.40 0.48 18.20
CA VAL A 75 0.31 0.81 16.97
C VAL A 75 1.73 1.27 17.28
N ARG A 76 1.90 2.25 18.19
CA ARG A 76 3.22 2.75 18.60
C ARG A 76 4.11 1.65 19.19
N LEU A 77 3.52 0.73 19.97
CA LEU A 77 4.24 -0.45 20.48
C LEU A 77 4.71 -1.34 19.32
N LYS A 78 3.84 -1.65 18.34
CA LYS A 78 4.22 -2.44 17.16
C LYS A 78 5.33 -1.78 16.35
N GLN A 79 5.22 -0.49 16.07
CA GLN A 79 6.26 0.30 15.38
C GLN A 79 7.60 0.21 16.13
N ARG A 80 7.57 0.39 17.46
CA ARG A 80 8.77 0.30 18.30
C ARG A 80 9.38 -1.10 18.31
N MET A 81 8.58 -2.15 18.38
CA MET A 81 9.09 -3.53 18.34
C MET A 81 9.68 -3.85 16.96
N ALA A 82 9.01 -3.44 15.88
CA ALA A 82 9.51 -3.63 14.52
C ALA A 82 10.86 -2.93 14.30
N SER A 83 11.05 -1.72 14.84
CA SER A 83 12.31 -0.97 14.68
C SER A 83 13.49 -1.55 15.48
N THR A 84 13.23 -2.46 16.44
CA THR A 84 14.28 -3.16 17.20
C THR A 84 14.74 -4.47 16.59
N ALA A 85 14.18 -4.88 15.45
CA ALA A 85 14.65 -6.07 14.73
C ALA A 85 16.14 -5.91 14.33
N LEU A 86 16.86 -7.03 14.21
CA LEU A 86 18.25 -7.03 13.72
C LEU A 86 18.35 -6.46 12.30
N ASP A 87 17.34 -6.73 11.48
CA ASP A 87 17.17 -6.17 10.14
C ASP A 87 15.75 -5.58 10.01
N PRO A 88 15.54 -4.33 10.46
CA PRO A 88 14.22 -3.71 10.47
C PRO A 88 13.77 -3.29 9.07
N THR A 89 14.71 -3.03 8.15
CA THR A 89 14.45 -2.55 6.78
C THR A 89 14.49 -3.65 5.73
N GLY A 90 14.90 -4.88 6.06
CA GLY A 90 14.84 -6.00 5.13
C GLY A 90 13.50 -6.75 5.14
N ILE A 91 13.34 -7.63 4.15
CA ILE A 91 12.30 -8.64 4.08
C ILE A 91 12.98 -10.01 4.13
N PRO A 92 12.53 -10.95 4.98
CA PRO A 92 13.13 -12.29 5.04
C PRO A 92 13.13 -12.96 3.67
N ARG A 93 14.27 -13.52 3.29
CA ARG A 93 14.44 -14.35 2.09
C ARG A 93 14.49 -15.83 2.52
N ARG A 94 13.64 -16.67 1.95
CA ARG A 94 13.48 -18.08 2.34
C ARG A 94 13.35 -18.97 1.11
N SER A 95 13.73 -20.23 1.26
CA SER A 95 13.45 -21.31 0.32
C SER A 95 12.88 -22.51 1.07
N GLY A 96 12.19 -23.41 0.36
CA GLY A 96 11.65 -24.64 0.96
C GLY A 96 10.60 -24.41 2.02
N VAL A 97 9.91 -23.25 2.00
CA VAL A 97 8.82 -22.95 2.92
C VAL A 97 7.66 -23.90 2.62
N SER A 98 7.12 -24.54 3.65
CA SER A 98 5.96 -25.43 3.49
C SER A 98 4.66 -24.62 3.38
N ALA A 99 3.60 -25.19 2.80
CA ALA A 99 2.29 -24.53 2.76
C ALA A 99 1.74 -24.18 4.15
N ALA A 100 2.01 -25.03 5.15
CA ALA A 100 1.63 -24.79 6.53
C ALA A 100 2.41 -23.60 7.13
N GLU A 101 3.74 -23.55 6.97
CA GLU A 101 4.54 -22.41 7.42
C GLU A 101 4.15 -21.13 6.69
N PHE A 102 3.93 -21.20 5.37
CA PHE A 102 3.45 -20.07 4.57
C PHE A 102 2.16 -19.49 5.14
N ARG A 103 1.18 -20.35 5.41
CA ARG A 103 -0.11 -19.94 5.94
C ARG A 103 -0.03 -19.41 7.37
N ASP A 104 0.62 -20.13 8.27
CA ASP A 104 0.56 -19.83 9.71
C ASP A 104 1.50 -18.69 10.11
N VAL A 105 2.65 -18.56 9.43
CA VAL A 105 3.64 -17.53 9.75
C VAL A 105 3.44 -16.29 8.90
N TYR A 106 3.32 -16.44 7.57
CA TYR A 106 3.37 -15.29 6.66
C TYR A 106 1.98 -14.73 6.36
N VAL A 107 1.02 -15.58 6.00
CA VAL A 107 -0.36 -15.13 5.74
C VAL A 107 -1.03 -14.69 7.04
N ALA A 108 -1.12 -15.57 8.05
CA ALA A 108 -1.79 -15.28 9.31
C ALA A 108 -1.04 -14.24 10.16
N GLY A 109 0.30 -14.21 10.07
CA GLY A 109 1.12 -13.18 10.70
C GLY A 109 1.10 -11.84 9.97
N ASN A 110 0.52 -11.76 8.76
CA ASN A 110 0.55 -10.58 7.89
C ASN A 110 1.99 -10.07 7.66
N MET A 111 2.92 -10.99 7.37
CA MET A 111 4.35 -10.72 7.22
C MET A 111 4.81 -10.96 5.77
N PRO A 112 5.46 -9.99 5.11
CA PRO A 112 6.00 -10.19 3.79
C PRO A 112 7.20 -11.16 3.84
N VAL A 113 7.39 -11.89 2.76
CA VAL A 113 8.51 -12.82 2.59
C VAL A 113 8.88 -12.92 1.12
N ILE A 114 10.18 -13.01 0.84
CA ILE A 114 10.69 -13.33 -0.49
C ILE A 114 11.02 -14.83 -0.52
N LEU A 115 10.40 -15.54 -1.44
CA LEU A 115 10.60 -16.95 -1.70
C LEU A 115 11.52 -17.11 -2.92
N THR A 116 12.68 -17.71 -2.73
CA THR A 116 13.74 -17.77 -3.75
C THR A 116 13.67 -19.01 -4.64
N ASP A 117 12.73 -19.93 -4.37
CA ASP A 117 12.59 -21.21 -5.05
C ASP A 117 11.21 -21.44 -5.68
N VAL A 118 10.41 -20.38 -5.84
CA VAL A 118 9.07 -20.45 -6.47
C VAL A 118 9.16 -20.20 -7.97
N VAL A 119 9.55 -18.98 -8.38
CA VAL A 119 9.59 -18.62 -9.81
C VAL A 119 10.67 -19.42 -10.54
N THR A 120 11.78 -19.76 -9.89
CA THR A 120 12.86 -20.56 -10.48
C THR A 120 12.42 -21.98 -10.91
N ARG A 121 11.26 -22.46 -10.45
CA ARG A 121 10.67 -23.74 -10.88
C ARG A 121 9.70 -23.60 -12.06
N TRP A 122 9.37 -22.37 -12.46
CA TRP A 122 8.44 -22.13 -13.57
C TRP A 122 9.15 -22.39 -14.90
N PRO A 123 8.52 -23.09 -15.86
CA PRO A 123 8.98 -23.10 -17.25
C PRO A 123 9.17 -21.70 -17.85
N ALA A 124 8.47 -20.69 -17.31
CA ALA A 124 8.63 -19.29 -17.66
C ALA A 124 10.02 -18.72 -17.34
N PHE A 125 10.67 -19.22 -16.27
CA PHE A 125 11.94 -18.67 -15.80
C PHE A 125 13.06 -18.95 -16.80
N GLY A 126 13.75 -17.89 -17.23
CA GLY A 126 14.74 -17.94 -18.30
C GLY A 126 14.16 -17.97 -19.72
N ARG A 127 12.88 -18.34 -19.89
CA ARG A 127 12.19 -18.37 -21.19
C ARG A 127 11.53 -17.04 -21.52
N TRP A 128 10.80 -16.46 -20.58
CA TRP A 128 10.09 -15.21 -20.80
C TRP A 128 11.07 -14.05 -20.86
N THR A 129 11.22 -13.53 -22.07
CA THR A 129 11.94 -12.29 -22.38
C THR A 129 11.03 -11.42 -23.24
N PRO A 130 11.29 -10.10 -23.32
CA PRO A 130 10.56 -9.24 -24.26
C PRO A 130 10.60 -9.81 -25.70
N ALA A 131 11.78 -10.25 -26.15
CA ALA A 131 11.95 -10.89 -27.46
C ALA A 131 11.07 -12.14 -27.64
N TYR A 132 11.04 -13.06 -26.66
CA TYR A 132 10.18 -14.25 -26.70
C TYR A 132 8.70 -13.89 -26.81
N LEU A 133 8.24 -12.88 -26.05
CA LEU A 133 6.86 -12.43 -26.09
C LEU A 133 6.51 -11.79 -27.44
N ALA A 134 7.41 -11.00 -28.02
CA ALA A 134 7.24 -10.42 -29.35
C ALA A 134 7.22 -11.47 -30.47
N GLU A 135 8.05 -12.51 -30.37
CA GLU A 135 8.07 -13.60 -31.35
C GLU A 135 6.79 -14.46 -31.27
N THR A 136 6.39 -14.84 -30.06
CA THR A 136 5.30 -15.83 -29.84
C THR A 136 3.91 -15.19 -29.89
N PHE A 137 3.79 -13.96 -29.40
CA PHE A 137 2.51 -13.26 -29.22
C PHE A 137 2.50 -11.87 -29.86
N GLY A 138 3.44 -11.56 -30.75
CA GLY A 138 3.62 -10.21 -31.27
C GLY A 138 2.44 -9.63 -32.04
N ASP A 139 1.54 -10.46 -32.57
CA ASP A 139 0.30 -10.04 -33.23
C ASP A 139 -0.87 -9.79 -32.25
N VAL A 140 -0.73 -10.20 -30.98
CA VAL A 140 -1.73 -9.91 -29.95
C VAL A 140 -1.73 -8.41 -29.66
N VAL A 141 -2.89 -7.78 -29.81
CA VAL A 141 -3.10 -6.39 -29.41
C VAL A 141 -3.25 -6.31 -27.89
N VAL A 142 -2.46 -5.44 -27.26
CA VAL A 142 -2.44 -5.21 -25.82
C VAL A 142 -2.71 -3.75 -25.51
N ASP A 143 -3.29 -3.51 -24.34
CA ASP A 143 -3.51 -2.16 -23.81
C ASP A 143 -2.34 -1.74 -22.93
N VAL A 144 -1.77 -0.58 -23.24
CA VAL A 144 -0.62 0.03 -22.56
C VAL A 144 -1.05 1.38 -22.01
N THR A 145 -0.72 1.68 -20.76
CA THR A 145 -0.86 3.03 -20.21
C THR A 145 0.30 3.88 -20.69
N THR A 146 0.06 4.95 -21.43
CA THR A 146 1.05 5.84 -22.07
C THR A 146 0.88 7.30 -21.61
N GLY A 147 1.81 8.20 -21.89
CA GLY A 147 1.68 9.61 -21.49
C GLY A 147 1.69 9.84 -19.97
N ARG A 148 2.16 8.85 -19.20
CA ARG A 148 2.12 8.85 -17.73
C ARG A 148 2.91 10.00 -17.11
N LEU A 149 3.93 10.52 -17.81
CA LEU A 149 4.70 11.67 -17.32
C LEU A 149 3.93 13.00 -17.35
N SER A 150 2.80 13.05 -18.07
CA SER A 150 1.97 14.26 -18.20
C SER A 150 0.88 14.39 -17.13
N ASP A 151 0.66 13.36 -16.31
CA ASP A 151 -0.40 13.31 -15.30
C ASP A 151 0.14 12.74 -13.98
N PRO A 152 0.20 13.51 -12.88
CA PRO A 152 0.71 13.00 -11.59
C PRO A 152 -0.16 11.87 -10.99
N ASP A 153 -1.42 11.75 -11.41
CA ASP A 153 -2.38 10.75 -10.96
C ASP A 153 -2.57 9.64 -12.03
N TYR A 154 -1.56 9.37 -12.88
CA TYR A 154 -1.64 8.47 -14.04
C TYR A 154 -2.24 7.08 -13.76
N ASP A 155 -1.98 6.47 -12.59
CA ASP A 155 -2.53 5.15 -12.25
C ASP A 155 -4.00 5.24 -11.81
N MET A 156 -4.42 6.35 -11.18
CA MET A 156 -5.84 6.62 -10.88
C MET A 156 -6.62 7.01 -12.15
N HIS A 157 -5.95 7.61 -13.12
CA HIS A 157 -6.50 8.05 -14.40
C HIS A 157 -6.15 7.11 -15.57
N ALA A 158 -5.73 5.87 -15.32
CA ALA A 158 -5.17 4.97 -16.34
C ALA A 158 -6.07 4.81 -17.59
N ALA A 159 -7.39 4.85 -17.41
CA ALA A 159 -8.35 4.77 -18.51
C ALA A 159 -8.25 5.94 -19.52
N ARG A 160 -7.76 7.12 -19.11
CA ARG A 160 -7.51 8.28 -20.00
C ARG A 160 -6.21 8.16 -20.80
N HIS A 161 -5.33 7.26 -20.36
CA HIS A 161 -3.97 7.09 -20.82
C HIS A 161 -3.77 5.77 -21.56
N THR A 162 -4.85 5.07 -21.92
CA THR A 162 -4.77 3.74 -22.54
C THR A 162 -4.63 3.83 -24.06
N GLU A 163 -3.58 3.19 -24.59
CA GLU A 163 -3.33 3.00 -26.03
C GLU A 163 -3.28 1.48 -26.32
N SER A 164 -3.98 1.03 -27.37
CA SER A 164 -3.91 -0.36 -27.83
C SER A 164 -2.87 -0.50 -28.95
N THR A 165 -1.98 -1.48 -28.84
CA THR A 165 -0.88 -1.68 -29.79
C THR A 165 -0.53 -3.17 -29.93
N PRO A 166 -0.07 -3.66 -31.10
CA PRO A 166 0.50 -5.01 -31.20
C PRO A 166 1.65 -5.20 -30.21
N LEU A 167 1.71 -6.34 -29.54
CA LEU A 167 2.73 -6.61 -28.54
C LEU A 167 4.16 -6.49 -29.10
N ARG A 168 4.37 -6.82 -30.38
CA ARG A 168 5.67 -6.65 -31.04
C ARG A 168 6.12 -5.18 -31.05
N ASP A 169 5.18 -4.26 -31.28
CA ASP A 169 5.47 -2.83 -31.40
C ASP A 169 5.74 -2.24 -30.01
N PHE A 170 5.01 -2.72 -29.01
CA PHE A 170 5.27 -2.37 -27.61
C PHE A 170 6.64 -2.86 -27.13
N VAL A 171 7.01 -4.10 -27.45
CA VAL A 171 8.36 -4.64 -27.13
C VAL A 171 9.44 -3.84 -27.85
N ALA A 172 9.27 -3.55 -29.14
CA ALA A 172 10.21 -2.72 -29.89
C ALA A 172 10.37 -1.32 -29.25
N ARG A 173 9.27 -0.73 -28.74
CA ARG A 173 9.30 0.53 -27.99
C ARG A 173 10.08 0.42 -26.68
N ILE A 174 9.94 -0.69 -25.95
CA ILE A 174 10.74 -0.97 -24.73
C ILE A 174 12.22 -1.08 -25.08
N GLU A 175 12.58 -1.84 -26.11
CA GLU A 175 13.97 -2.06 -26.53
C GLU A 175 14.63 -0.80 -27.10
N ALA A 176 13.84 0.08 -27.74
CA ALA A 176 14.31 1.37 -28.25
C ALA A 176 14.54 2.42 -27.13
N ALA A 177 14.01 2.20 -25.91
CA ALA A 177 14.20 3.11 -24.79
C ALA A 177 15.65 3.09 -24.31
N ARG A 178 16.42 4.14 -24.62
CA ARG A 178 17.84 4.26 -24.26
C ARG A 178 18.07 4.75 -22.82
N ALA A 179 17.04 5.29 -22.18
CA ALA A 179 17.07 5.81 -20.83
C ALA A 179 15.84 5.31 -20.06
N GLU A 180 15.91 5.35 -18.73
CA GLU A 180 14.76 5.08 -17.87
C GLU A 180 13.57 5.98 -18.22
N THR A 181 12.38 5.40 -18.24
CA THR A 181 11.14 6.12 -18.48
C THR A 181 9.96 5.49 -17.76
N ASN A 182 9.09 6.34 -17.21
CA ASN A 182 7.80 5.92 -16.67
C ASN A 182 6.66 6.20 -17.65
N ASP A 183 6.94 6.65 -18.87
CA ASP A 183 5.92 7.20 -19.77
C ASP A 183 4.96 6.15 -20.33
N PHE A 184 5.39 4.89 -20.47
CA PHE A 184 4.58 3.80 -20.96
C PHE A 184 4.77 2.51 -20.16
N TYR A 185 3.68 1.83 -19.83
CA TYR A 185 3.70 0.62 -19.02
C TYR A 185 2.44 -0.25 -19.24
N MET A 186 2.59 -1.56 -19.40
CA MET A 186 1.48 -2.50 -19.37
C MET A 186 1.23 -2.91 -17.91
N VAL A 187 0.07 -2.54 -17.38
CA VAL A 187 -0.32 -2.73 -15.97
C VAL A 187 -1.45 -3.74 -15.80
N ALA A 188 -1.60 -4.26 -14.58
CA ALA A 188 -2.58 -5.29 -14.21
C ALA A 188 -4.03 -5.03 -14.62
N ASN A 189 -4.49 -3.78 -14.55
CA ASN A 189 -5.93 -3.45 -14.66
C ASN A 189 -6.53 -3.63 -16.06
N ASN A 190 -5.71 -3.96 -17.07
CA ASN A 190 -6.20 -4.23 -18.42
C ASN A 190 -6.79 -5.65 -18.61
N ARG A 191 -6.57 -6.57 -17.64
CA ARG A 191 -6.99 -7.98 -17.71
C ARG A 191 -6.51 -8.69 -18.99
N VAL A 192 -5.30 -8.35 -19.47
CA VAL A 192 -4.78 -8.84 -20.76
C VAL A 192 -4.69 -10.37 -20.85
N LEU A 193 -4.40 -11.05 -19.75
CA LEU A 193 -4.34 -12.51 -19.69
C LEU A 193 -5.70 -13.17 -19.96
N GLU A 194 -6.80 -12.52 -19.59
CA GLU A 194 -8.14 -13.07 -19.75
C GLU A 194 -8.75 -12.75 -21.11
N ARG A 195 -8.44 -11.55 -21.64
CA ARG A 195 -9.05 -11.03 -22.86
C ARG A 195 -8.34 -11.46 -24.13
N THR A 196 -7.12 -11.99 -24.01
CA THR A 196 -6.24 -12.26 -25.15
C THR A 196 -5.61 -13.64 -25.09
N ARG A 197 -4.91 -14.02 -26.17
CA ARG A 197 -4.13 -15.26 -26.23
C ARG A 197 -2.95 -15.30 -25.25
N LEU A 198 -2.60 -14.19 -24.60
CA LEU A 198 -1.57 -14.17 -23.54
C LEU A 198 -1.96 -15.01 -22.32
N GLY A 199 -3.23 -15.36 -22.13
CA GLY A 199 -3.63 -16.33 -21.10
C GLY A 199 -2.89 -17.68 -21.19
N ALA A 200 -2.44 -18.06 -22.39
CA ALA A 200 -1.63 -19.27 -22.59
C ALA A 200 -0.28 -19.25 -21.86
N LEU A 201 0.23 -18.07 -21.49
CA LEU A 201 1.42 -17.91 -20.65
C LEU A 201 1.25 -18.62 -19.29
N LEU A 202 0.04 -18.69 -18.75
CA LEU A 202 -0.20 -19.35 -17.46
C LEU A 202 0.14 -20.86 -17.47
N ASN A 203 0.27 -21.48 -18.64
CA ASN A 203 0.76 -22.87 -18.78
C ASN A 203 2.25 -23.02 -18.39
N ASP A 204 3.01 -21.92 -18.43
CA ASP A 204 4.43 -21.89 -18.04
C ASP A 204 4.61 -21.57 -16.54
N VAL A 205 3.53 -21.56 -15.74
CA VAL A 205 3.54 -21.21 -14.31
C VAL A 205 3.28 -22.46 -13.48
N VAL A 206 4.21 -22.78 -12.58
CA VAL A 206 4.09 -23.93 -11.66
C VAL A 206 3.91 -23.40 -10.23
N LEU A 207 2.74 -23.65 -9.65
CA LEU A 207 2.43 -23.18 -8.30
C LEU A 207 2.95 -24.16 -7.25
N PRO A 208 3.50 -23.67 -6.12
CA PRO A 208 3.77 -24.52 -4.97
C PRO A 208 2.45 -25.11 -4.43
N ASP A 209 2.45 -26.41 -4.14
CA ASP A 209 1.28 -27.09 -3.58
C ASP A 209 0.81 -26.41 -2.29
N GLY A 210 -0.51 -26.16 -2.21
CA GLY A 210 -1.14 -25.56 -1.04
C GLY A 210 -1.00 -24.04 -0.91
N TYR A 211 -0.21 -23.37 -1.76
CA TYR A 211 -0.09 -21.90 -1.76
C TYR A 211 -1.22 -21.25 -2.55
N CYS A 212 -1.41 -21.71 -3.78
CA CYS A 212 -2.31 -21.14 -4.75
C CYS A 212 -3.03 -22.26 -5.50
N ALA A 213 -4.22 -21.98 -6.00
CA ALA A 213 -5.03 -22.90 -6.79
C ALA A 213 -4.80 -22.64 -8.28
N ALA A 214 -4.26 -23.64 -8.98
CA ALA A 214 -3.87 -23.54 -10.38
C ALA A 214 -5.09 -23.27 -11.29
N GLU A 215 -6.22 -23.89 -10.98
CA GLU A 215 -7.48 -23.76 -11.73
C GLU A 215 -8.07 -22.34 -11.70
N ARG A 216 -7.59 -21.48 -10.80
CA ARG A 216 -8.01 -20.08 -10.66
C ARG A 216 -6.96 -19.08 -11.19
N LEU A 217 -5.85 -19.54 -11.78
CA LEU A 217 -4.82 -18.64 -12.32
C LEU A 217 -5.41 -17.66 -13.33
N LEU A 218 -6.20 -18.17 -14.29
CA LEU A 218 -6.93 -17.31 -15.21
C LEU A 218 -8.06 -16.60 -14.43
N GLY A 219 -8.08 -15.27 -14.47
CA GLY A 219 -9.04 -14.47 -13.70
C GLY A 219 -8.55 -14.04 -12.31
N SER A 220 -7.42 -14.56 -11.83
CA SER A 220 -6.79 -14.14 -10.56
C SER A 220 -5.29 -13.91 -10.70
N SER A 221 -4.83 -13.59 -11.92
CA SER A 221 -3.44 -13.23 -12.18
C SER A 221 -3.36 -11.96 -13.01
N ALA A 222 -2.30 -11.20 -12.80
CA ALA A 222 -2.02 -9.96 -13.52
C ALA A 222 -0.58 -9.98 -14.06
N LEU A 223 -0.42 -9.50 -15.30
CA LEU A 223 0.87 -9.44 -15.99
C LEU A 223 1.32 -7.98 -16.10
N TRP A 224 2.57 -7.72 -15.76
CA TRP A 224 3.23 -6.45 -16.00
C TRP A 224 4.38 -6.63 -16.99
N LEU A 225 4.48 -5.69 -17.93
CA LEU A 225 5.59 -5.57 -18.89
C LEU A 225 5.88 -4.10 -19.13
N GLY A 226 7.14 -3.69 -19.00
CA GLY A 226 7.54 -2.31 -19.25
C GLY A 226 9.04 -2.10 -19.25
N PRO A 227 9.49 -0.88 -19.61
CA PRO A 227 10.89 -0.50 -19.58
C PRO A 227 11.40 -0.29 -18.14
N ALA A 228 12.72 -0.10 -18.02
CA ALA A 228 13.33 0.43 -16.81
C ALA A 228 12.77 1.82 -16.49
N GLY A 229 12.61 2.14 -15.21
CA GLY A 229 12.14 3.45 -14.74
C GLY A 229 10.63 3.55 -14.52
N THR A 230 9.84 2.52 -14.84
CA THR A 230 8.41 2.51 -14.52
C THR A 230 8.18 2.48 -13.00
N VAL A 231 7.18 3.23 -12.54
CA VAL A 231 6.83 3.37 -11.12
C VAL A 231 5.37 3.00 -10.91
N THR A 232 5.09 2.19 -9.90
CA THR A 232 3.76 2.12 -9.29
C THR A 232 3.83 2.86 -7.96
N PRO A 233 3.08 3.98 -7.79
CA PRO A 233 3.14 4.82 -6.59
C PRO A 233 2.85 4.06 -5.30
N LEU A 234 3.18 4.65 -4.15
CA LEU A 234 2.94 4.03 -2.85
C LEU A 234 1.44 3.79 -2.63
N HIS A 235 1.04 2.52 -2.55
CA HIS A 235 -0.36 2.11 -2.38
C HIS A 235 -0.47 0.83 -1.56
N TYR A 236 -1.68 0.47 -1.13
CA TYR A 236 -1.98 -0.85 -0.56
C TYR A 236 -3.05 -1.56 -1.39
N ASP A 237 -3.16 -2.87 -1.22
CA ASP A 237 -4.20 -3.69 -1.84
C ASP A 237 -5.19 -4.22 -0.79
N THR A 238 -6.43 -4.50 -1.24
CA THR A 238 -7.48 -5.20 -0.47
C THR A 238 -7.38 -6.72 -0.57
N SER A 239 -6.27 -7.25 -1.05
CA SER A 239 -6.02 -8.69 -1.16
C SER A 239 -4.55 -9.02 -0.91
N ASN A 240 -4.24 -10.26 -0.59
CA ASN A 240 -2.86 -10.73 -0.60
C ASN A 240 -2.44 -11.04 -2.04
N ILE A 241 -1.15 -10.88 -2.34
CA ILE A 241 -0.57 -11.13 -3.67
C ILE A 241 0.70 -11.98 -3.52
N LEU A 242 0.85 -13.00 -4.36
CA LEU A 242 2.13 -13.63 -4.62
C LEU A 242 2.69 -13.05 -5.93
N PHE A 243 3.70 -12.19 -5.82
CA PHE A 243 4.28 -11.45 -6.92
C PHE A 243 5.58 -12.13 -7.40
N GLY A 244 5.54 -12.80 -8.55
CA GLY A 244 6.68 -13.44 -9.18
C GLY A 244 7.43 -12.51 -10.13
N GLN A 245 8.72 -12.32 -9.88
CA GLN A 245 9.62 -11.55 -10.74
C GLN A 245 10.31 -12.49 -11.75
N VAL A 246 9.91 -12.43 -13.02
CA VAL A 246 10.35 -13.40 -14.04
C VAL A 246 11.55 -12.89 -14.84
N HIS A 247 11.53 -11.62 -15.24
CA HIS A 247 12.58 -10.97 -16.03
C HIS A 247 12.86 -9.56 -15.51
N GLY A 248 14.13 -9.15 -15.49
CA GLY A 248 14.58 -7.86 -14.95
C GLY A 248 14.38 -7.73 -13.44
N ARG A 249 14.83 -6.61 -12.86
CA ARG A 249 14.74 -6.33 -11.42
C ARG A 249 13.72 -5.26 -11.10
N LYS A 250 13.09 -5.37 -9.92
CA LYS A 250 12.20 -4.35 -9.35
C LYS A 250 12.60 -4.04 -7.91
N ARG A 251 12.68 -2.75 -7.58
CA ARG A 251 12.86 -2.28 -6.20
C ARG A 251 11.50 -2.06 -5.56
N TYR A 252 11.30 -2.66 -4.39
CA TYR A 252 10.14 -2.52 -3.54
C TYR A 252 10.49 -1.71 -2.30
N ARG A 253 9.67 -0.70 -2.01
CA ARG A 253 9.65 -0.02 -0.72
C ARG A 253 8.34 -0.32 -0.04
N MET A 254 8.36 -1.17 0.98
CA MET A 254 7.18 -1.69 1.67
C MET A 254 7.08 -1.13 3.08
N ILE A 255 5.86 -0.81 3.50
CA ILE A 255 5.57 -0.21 4.79
C ILE A 255 4.38 -0.96 5.41
N ALA A 256 4.50 -1.30 6.69
CA ALA A 256 3.49 -2.08 7.38
C ALA A 256 2.14 -1.35 7.49
N PRO A 257 1.00 -2.06 7.50
CA PRO A 257 -0.34 -1.45 7.56
C PRO A 257 -0.61 -0.68 8.86
N PHE A 258 0.18 -0.93 9.92
CA PHE A 258 0.05 -0.20 11.18
C PHE A 258 0.73 1.19 11.14
N GLU A 259 1.39 1.58 10.06
CA GLU A 259 1.94 2.93 9.88
C GLU A 259 0.81 3.91 9.51
N THR A 260 -0.03 4.23 10.49
CA THR A 260 -1.29 4.96 10.28
C THR A 260 -1.12 6.38 9.77
N SER A 261 0.06 6.97 9.88
CA SER A 261 0.35 8.30 9.34
C SER A 261 0.27 8.36 7.82
N LEU A 262 0.35 7.22 7.12
CA LEU A 262 0.21 7.18 5.65
C LEU A 262 -1.24 7.34 5.18
N PHE A 263 -2.23 7.18 6.07
CA PHE A 263 -3.63 7.44 5.72
C PHE A 263 -3.94 8.94 5.62
N GLU A 264 -3.13 9.79 6.26
CA GLU A 264 -3.28 11.23 6.15
C GLU A 264 -2.97 11.68 4.71
N GLY A 265 -3.94 12.34 4.07
CA GLY A 265 -3.84 12.78 2.68
C GLY A 265 -3.91 11.65 1.65
N ALA A 266 -4.15 10.40 2.05
CA ALA A 266 -4.34 9.30 1.13
C ALA A 266 -5.62 9.47 0.29
N ARG A 267 -5.57 9.07 -0.98
CA ARG A 267 -6.70 9.10 -1.91
C ARG A 267 -6.96 7.70 -2.43
N ALA A 268 -8.15 7.17 -2.16
CA ALA A 268 -8.49 5.76 -2.43
C ALA A 268 -7.47 4.81 -1.79
N MET A 269 -6.62 4.14 -2.58
CA MET A 269 -5.62 3.20 -2.09
C MET A 269 -4.19 3.77 -2.08
N TYR A 270 -4.01 5.00 -2.55
CA TYR A 270 -2.71 5.63 -2.76
C TYR A 270 -2.38 6.61 -1.63
N ALA A 271 -1.14 6.56 -1.14
CA ALA A 271 -0.65 7.48 -0.12
C ALA A 271 -0.44 8.88 -0.73
N GLY A 272 -0.62 9.92 0.08
CA GLY A 272 -0.26 11.29 -0.31
C GLY A 272 1.25 11.59 -0.27
N ARG A 273 2.08 10.57 -0.01
CA ARG A 273 3.56 10.68 0.13
C ARG A 273 4.25 9.73 -0.84
N ASP A 274 5.33 10.22 -1.44
CA ASP A 274 6.19 9.45 -2.33
C ASP A 274 7.56 9.19 -1.66
N PRO A 275 7.95 7.91 -1.43
CA PRO A 275 9.23 7.59 -0.81
C PRO A 275 10.45 7.97 -1.67
N GLU A 276 10.30 8.30 -2.95
CA GLU A 276 11.39 8.76 -3.82
C GLU A 276 11.61 10.28 -3.78
N GLN A 277 10.65 11.05 -3.27
CA GLN A 277 10.69 12.53 -3.32
C GLN A 277 10.95 13.20 -1.96
N GLY A 278 10.99 12.46 -0.86
CA GLY A 278 11.21 13.04 0.46
C GLY A 278 11.56 12.01 1.53
N SER A 279 11.92 12.52 2.72
CA SER A 279 12.09 11.64 3.87
C SER A 279 10.77 10.97 4.21
N MET A 280 10.83 9.69 4.57
CA MET A 280 9.71 8.93 5.13
C MET A 280 9.70 8.95 6.66
N ASP A 281 10.69 9.57 7.31
CA ASP A 281 10.79 9.59 8.76
C ASP A 281 9.50 10.09 9.43
N PRO A 282 9.10 9.48 10.56
CA PRO A 282 9.75 8.37 11.28
C PRO A 282 9.30 6.96 10.81
N VAL A 283 8.69 6.83 9.63
CA VAL A 283 8.11 5.57 9.13
C VAL A 283 9.20 4.55 8.80
N LEU A 284 9.05 3.32 9.28
CA LEU A 284 9.97 2.23 8.94
C LEU A 284 9.69 1.70 7.54
N VAL A 285 10.57 2.03 6.59
CA VAL A 285 10.49 1.54 5.21
C VAL A 285 11.36 0.29 5.03
N LYS A 286 10.74 -0.79 4.57
CA LYS A 286 11.46 -1.97 4.10
C LYS A 286 11.85 -1.80 2.64
N ASP A 287 13.14 -1.87 2.31
CA ASP A 287 13.66 -1.55 0.99
C ASP A 287 14.44 -2.74 0.42
N VAL A 288 13.90 -3.36 -0.62
CA VAL A 288 14.46 -4.60 -1.20
C VAL A 288 14.42 -4.55 -2.72
N VAL A 289 15.33 -5.28 -3.35
CA VAL A 289 15.30 -5.56 -4.79
C VAL A 289 14.86 -7.01 -4.98
N LEU A 290 13.85 -7.22 -5.82
CA LEU A 290 13.50 -8.53 -6.33
C LEU A 290 14.33 -8.81 -7.57
N GLU A 291 15.08 -9.90 -7.51
CA GLU A 291 15.86 -10.42 -8.62
C GLU A 291 14.99 -11.34 -9.50
N PRO A 292 15.34 -11.58 -10.79
CA PRO A 292 14.71 -12.63 -11.57
C PRO A 292 14.76 -13.97 -10.82
N GLY A 293 13.60 -14.59 -10.60
CA GLY A 293 13.45 -15.83 -9.84
C GLY A 293 12.88 -15.66 -8.43
N ASP A 294 12.80 -14.43 -7.92
CA ASP A 294 12.17 -14.14 -6.64
C ASP A 294 10.63 -14.13 -6.74
N ALA A 295 9.94 -14.69 -5.74
CA ALA A 295 8.53 -14.42 -5.49
C ALA A 295 8.34 -13.66 -4.17
N LEU A 296 7.72 -12.49 -4.20
CA LEU A 296 7.38 -11.72 -3.01
C LEU A 296 5.93 -12.00 -2.61
N PHE A 297 5.70 -12.47 -1.39
CA PHE A 297 4.38 -12.43 -0.78
C PHE A 297 4.14 -11.03 -0.23
N ILE A 298 3.11 -10.36 -0.75
CA ILE A 298 2.62 -9.06 -0.32
C ILE A 298 1.34 -9.32 0.49
N PRO A 299 1.39 -9.20 1.83
CA PRO A 299 0.21 -9.39 2.64
C PRO A 299 -0.78 -8.24 2.44
N VAL A 300 -2.07 -8.53 2.54
CA VAL A 300 -3.14 -7.53 2.43
C VAL A 300 -2.87 -6.33 3.36
N GLY A 301 -3.13 -5.13 2.84
CA GLY A 301 -2.96 -3.86 3.55
C GLY A 301 -1.54 -3.32 3.64
N TRP A 302 -0.51 -4.08 3.23
CA TRP A 302 0.85 -3.55 3.16
C TRP A 302 0.96 -2.47 2.09
N TRP A 303 1.44 -1.31 2.50
CA TRP A 303 1.83 -0.26 1.59
C TRP A 303 3.05 -0.70 0.82
N HIS A 304 3.10 -0.45 -0.48
CA HIS A 304 4.24 -0.75 -1.32
C HIS A 304 4.35 0.22 -2.49
N HIS A 305 5.57 0.67 -2.73
CA HIS A 305 5.98 1.44 -3.90
C HIS A 305 6.92 0.56 -4.73
N VAL A 306 6.76 0.56 -6.05
CA VAL A 306 7.50 -0.32 -6.95
C VAL A 306 8.18 0.47 -8.05
N ARG A 307 9.50 0.32 -8.21
CA ARG A 307 10.26 0.86 -9.34
C ARG A 307 10.91 -0.27 -10.13
N ALA A 308 10.71 -0.29 -11.45
CA ALA A 308 11.48 -1.15 -12.34
C ALA A 308 12.90 -0.61 -12.51
N LEU A 309 13.91 -1.42 -12.20
CA LEU A 309 15.32 -1.08 -12.40
C LEU A 309 15.82 -1.48 -13.78
N ASP A 310 15.18 -2.48 -14.38
CA ASP A 310 15.42 -2.94 -15.74
C ASP A 310 14.09 -3.04 -16.51
N ALA A 311 14.15 -3.24 -17.83
CA ALA A 311 12.99 -3.76 -18.55
C ALA A 311 12.56 -5.08 -17.89
N SER A 312 11.28 -5.20 -17.55
CA SER A 312 10.85 -6.25 -16.63
C SER A 312 9.53 -6.90 -16.99
N ILE A 313 9.43 -8.19 -16.65
CA ILE A 313 8.22 -9.01 -16.76
C ILE A 313 7.94 -9.60 -15.38
N SER A 314 6.74 -9.36 -14.87
CA SER A 314 6.31 -9.85 -13.57
C SER A 314 4.88 -10.36 -13.60
N LEU A 315 4.58 -11.35 -12.76
CA LEU A 315 3.26 -11.95 -12.63
C LEU A 315 2.78 -11.86 -11.18
N GLY A 316 1.65 -11.20 -10.95
CA GLY A 316 0.96 -11.20 -9.66
C GLY A 316 -0.11 -12.29 -9.65
N ILE A 317 -0.19 -13.04 -8.56
CA ILE A 317 -1.11 -14.17 -8.39
C ILE A 317 -1.91 -13.99 -7.10
N ASN A 318 -3.23 -14.03 -7.21
CA ASN A 318 -4.17 -13.84 -6.10
C ASN A 318 -5.00 -15.10 -5.83
N SER A 319 -4.74 -16.21 -6.53
CA SER A 319 -5.51 -17.45 -6.49
C SER A 319 -5.29 -18.31 -5.22
N PHE A 320 -5.09 -17.70 -4.05
CA PHE A 320 -4.92 -18.41 -2.78
C PHE A 320 -6.15 -19.28 -2.42
N PRO A 321 -5.99 -20.49 -1.84
CA PRO A 321 -7.08 -21.42 -1.52
C PRO A 321 -8.01 -20.94 -0.36
N PHE A 322 -7.71 -19.79 0.23
CA PHE A 322 -8.47 -19.17 1.30
C PHE A 322 -9.11 -17.85 0.84
N HIS A 323 -10.00 -17.31 1.67
CA HIS A 323 -10.64 -16.02 1.43
C HIS A 323 -9.59 -14.91 1.30
N ASN A 324 -9.53 -14.26 0.14
CA ASN A 324 -8.50 -13.29 -0.21
C ASN A 324 -9.07 -11.92 -0.63
N ASN A 325 -10.35 -11.64 -0.38
CA ASN A 325 -10.96 -10.36 -0.73
C ASN A 325 -11.38 -9.59 0.54
N PHE A 326 -10.72 -8.47 0.84
CA PHE A 326 -10.98 -7.66 2.01
C PHE A 326 -11.50 -6.27 1.61
N ASP A 327 -12.56 -6.22 0.81
CA ASP A 327 -13.16 -4.97 0.31
C ASP A 327 -13.57 -3.96 1.40
N TRP A 328 -13.79 -4.43 2.63
CA TRP A 328 -14.06 -3.61 3.80
C TRP A 328 -12.82 -2.84 4.31
N TYR A 329 -11.60 -3.27 3.94
CA TYR A 329 -10.35 -2.62 4.33
C TYR A 329 -10.08 -1.41 3.43
N ARG A 330 -10.64 -0.24 3.82
CA ARG A 330 -10.45 1.04 3.13
C ARG A 330 -10.21 2.18 4.13
N PRO A 331 -9.13 2.10 4.93
CA PRO A 331 -8.84 3.11 5.96
C PRO A 331 -8.74 4.54 5.43
N SER A 332 -8.30 4.73 4.18
CA SER A 332 -8.23 6.04 3.53
C SER A 332 -9.60 6.68 3.22
N ASN A 333 -10.69 5.93 3.32
CA ASN A 333 -12.06 6.42 3.09
C ASN A 333 -12.79 6.79 4.39
N VAL A 334 -12.15 6.66 5.55
CA VAL A 334 -12.74 7.03 6.84
C VAL A 334 -12.67 8.55 6.98
N THR A 335 -13.84 9.20 7.02
CA THR A 335 -14.01 10.67 7.12
C THR A 335 -14.15 11.16 8.55
#